data_AF-A0A0F4JL01-F1
#
_entry.id   AF-A0A0F4JL01-F1
#
_cell.length_a   1.000
_cell.length_b   1.000
_cell.length_c   1.000
_cell.angle_alpha   90.00
_cell.angle_beta   90.00
_cell.angle_gamma   90.00
#
_symmetry.space_group_name_H-M   'P 1'
#
loop_
_entity.id
_entity.type
_entity.pdbx_description
1 polymer ?
#
loop_
_entity_poly.entity_id
_entity_poly.type
_entity_poly.pdbx_seq_one_letter_code
_entity_poly.pdbx_strand_id
1 'polypeptide(L)' 'MCRIFGSLSAAPARPDPAELAAVSSRQRHGGPDEHRVLSGPGWSLGCDRLAVTDPRGGSQPYR' A
#
# COMPACT_ATOMS: atom_id res chain seq x y z
N MET A 1 -4.69 -2.60 -13.17
CA MET A 1 -4.73 -3.67 -12.13
C MET A 1 -4.07 -3.11 -10.89
N CYS A 2 -4.71 -3.28 -9.73
CA CYS A 2 -4.20 -2.79 -8.44
C CYS A 2 -2.72 -3.18 -8.24
N ARG A 3 -2.02 -2.39 -7.44
CA ARG A 3 -0.62 -2.64 -7.07
C ARG A 3 -0.53 -2.87 -5.58
N ILE A 4 0.01 -4.02 -5.18
CA ILE A 4 0.26 -4.36 -3.78
C ILE A 4 1.77 -4.31 -3.58
N PHE A 5 2.20 -3.69 -2.49
CA PHE A 5 3.62 -3.53 -2.17
C PHE A 5 3.82 -3.56 -0.66
N GLY A 6 5.04 -3.83 -0.22
CA GLY A 6 5.33 -3.93 1.20
C GLY A 6 6.72 -4.49 1.48
N SER A 7 7.07 -4.55 2.74
CA SER A 7 8.35 -5.07 3.21
C SER A 7 8.18 -5.81 4.54
N LEU A 8 9.07 -6.78 4.77
CA LEU A 8 9.23 -7.50 6.03
C LEU A 8 10.69 -7.38 6.46
N SER A 9 10.92 -7.17 7.75
CA SER A 9 12.24 -7.07 8.36
C SER A 9 12.23 -7.78 9.71
N ALA A 10 13.33 -8.47 10.02
CA ALA A 10 13.55 -9.06 11.34
C ALA A 10 13.80 -7.99 12.41
N ALA A 11 14.25 -6.79 12.00
CA ALA A 11 14.40 -5.66 12.91
C ALA A 11 13.01 -5.09 13.25
N PRO A 12 12.73 -4.75 14.53
CA PRO A 12 11.44 -4.21 14.94
C PRO A 12 11.23 -2.77 14.46
N ALA A 13 12.24 -2.15 13.84
CA ALA A 13 12.12 -0.82 13.26
C ALA A 13 10.98 -0.79 12.23
N ARG A 14 10.13 0.22 12.34
CA ARG A 14 9.10 0.48 11.33
C ARG A 14 9.78 0.88 10.02
N PRO A 15 9.34 0.37 8.85
CA PRO A 15 9.86 0.81 7.56
C PRO A 15 9.68 2.31 7.34
N ASP A 16 10.63 2.95 6.66
CA ASP A 16 10.55 4.37 6.33
C ASP A 16 9.32 4.65 5.44
N PRO A 17 8.37 5.50 5.88
CA PRO A 17 7.23 5.88 5.06
C PRO A 17 7.60 6.47 3.69
N ALA A 18 8.77 7.13 3.57
CA ALA A 18 9.22 7.74 2.32
C ALA A 18 9.53 6.70 1.24
N GLU A 19 10.11 5.55 1.62
CA GLU A 19 10.39 4.46 0.69
C GLU A 19 9.09 3.88 0.12
N LEU A 20 8.08 3.68 0.96
CA LEU A 20 6.78 3.16 0.53
C LEU A 20 6.02 4.13 -0.37
N ALA A 21 6.08 5.43 -0.06
CA ALA A 21 5.53 6.46 -0.92
C ALA A 21 6.24 6.50 -2.29
N ALA A 22 7.56 6.27 -2.31
CA ALA A 22 8.36 6.21 -3.52
C ALA A 22 8.08 4.95 -4.35
N VAL A 23 7.74 3.82 -3.72
CA VAL A 23 7.25 2.63 -4.43
C VAL A 23 5.89 2.93 -5.05
N SER A 24 4.89 3.35 -4.26
CA SER A 24 3.54 3.71 -4.73
C SER A 24 3.58 4.66 -5.93
N SER A 25 4.41 5.72 -5.88
CA SER A 25 4.51 6.71 -6.97
C SER A 25 4.87 6.11 -8.33
N ARG A 26 5.74 5.09 -8.36
CA ARG A 26 6.17 4.39 -9.58
C ARG A 26 5.09 3.49 -10.16
N GLN A 27 4.10 3.11 -9.36
CA GLN A 27 3.07 2.14 -9.73
C GLN A 27 1.67 2.74 -9.85
N ARG A 28 1.49 4.04 -9.58
CA ARG A 28 0.19 4.73 -9.58
C ARG A 28 -0.70 4.43 -10.78
N HIS A 29 -0.10 4.26 -11.96
CA HIS A 29 -0.83 3.91 -13.19
C HIS A 29 -1.65 2.60 -13.07
N GLY A 30 -1.31 1.71 -12.15
CA GLY A 30 -2.05 0.47 -11.91
C GLY A 30 -3.33 0.65 -11.10
N GLY A 31 -3.39 1.67 -10.24
CA GLY A 31 -4.49 1.91 -9.32
C GLY A 31 -4.61 3.38 -8.92
N PRO A 32 -5.32 4.20 -9.71
CA PRO A 32 -5.41 5.65 -9.51
C PRO A 32 -6.46 6.11 -8.48
N ASP A 33 -7.29 5.21 -7.96
CA ASP A 33 -8.51 5.59 -7.22
C ASP A 33 -8.26 5.78 -5.72
N GLU A 34 -7.39 4.95 -5.12
CA GLU A 34 -7.02 5.07 -3.71
C GLU A 34 -5.57 4.59 -3.50
N HIS A 35 -4.83 5.29 -2.64
CA HIS A 35 -3.48 4.91 -2.25
C HIS A 35 -3.41 4.86 -0.72
N ARG A 36 -3.11 3.68 -0.16
CA ARG A 36 -3.06 3.51 1.30
C ARG A 36 -1.94 2.58 1.69
N VAL A 37 -1.38 2.86 2.87
CA VAL A 37 -0.34 2.06 3.52
C VAL A 37 -0.75 1.78 4.96
N LEU A 38 -0.55 0.55 5.40
CA LEU A 38 -0.50 0.14 6.81
C LEU A 38 0.92 -0.32 7.14
N SER A 39 1.39 -0.03 8.35
CA SER A 39 2.72 -0.46 8.79
C SER A 39 2.79 -0.66 10.29
N GLY A 40 3.69 -1.53 10.70
CA GLY A 40 3.97 -1.85 12.09
C GLY A 40 5.45 -2.19 12.31
N PRO A 41 5.82 -2.67 13.49
CA PRO A 41 7.19 -3.10 13.78
C PRO A 41 7.63 -4.19 12.80
N GLY A 42 8.70 -3.93 12.04
CA GLY A 42 9.26 -4.88 11.08
C GLY A 42 8.40 -5.17 9.84
N TRP A 43 7.29 -4.45 9.60
CA TRP A 43 6.48 -4.69 8.42
C TRP A 43 5.76 -3.47 7.84
N SER A 44 5.47 -3.55 6.56
CA SER A 44 4.60 -2.62 5.84
C SER A 44 3.82 -3.31 4.73
N LEU A 45 2.63 -2.79 4.44
CA LEU A 45 1.75 -3.22 3.36
C LEU A 45 1.02 -2.01 2.79
N GLY A 46 1.09 -1.83 1.47
CA GLY A 46 0.40 -0.79 0.73
C GLY A 46 -0.39 -1.33 -0.46
N CYS A 47 -1.39 -0.58 -0.87
CA CYS A 47 -2.20 -0.83 -2.05
C CYS A 47 -2.44 0.48 -2.82
N ASP A 48 -2.15 0.46 -4.13
CA ASP A 48 -2.68 1.41 -5.10
C ASP A 48 -3.88 0.74 -5.79
N ARG A 49 -5.09 1.22 -5.48
CA ARG A 49 -6.35 0.59 -5.82
C ARG A 49 -6.90 1.10 -7.15
N LEU A 50 -7.31 0.17 -8.01
CA LEU A 50 -8.26 0.39 -9.10
C LEU A 50 -9.61 -0.20 -8.65
N ALA A 51 -10.57 0.65 -8.33
CA ALA A 51 -11.85 0.30 -7.78
C ALA A 51 -12.80 -0.22 -8.89
N VAL A 52 -12.92 -1.55 -8.99
CA VAL A 52 -13.89 -2.21 -9.88
C VAL A 52 -15.13 -2.64 -9.10
N THR A 53 -14.92 -3.35 -7.98
CA THR A 53 -16.00 -3.80 -7.09
C THR A 53 -16.04 -2.94 -5.83
N ASP A 54 -17.27 -2.61 -5.41
CA ASP A 54 -17.55 -1.75 -4.25
C ASP A 54 -16.68 -0.49 -4.19
N PRO A 55 -16.82 0.46 -5.13
CA PRO A 55 -15.95 1.63 -5.20
C PRO A 55 -15.97 2.50 -3.94
N ARG A 56 -17.05 2.44 -3.15
CA ARG A 56 -17.22 3.26 -1.95
C ARG A 56 -16.78 2.57 -0.66
N GLY A 57 -16.89 1.24 -0.55
CA GLY A 57 -16.59 0.50 0.68
C GLY A 57 -15.33 -0.38 0.63
N GLY A 58 -14.85 -0.75 -0.55
CA GLY A 58 -13.78 -1.75 -0.71
C GLY A 58 -12.35 -1.24 -0.47
N SER A 59 -12.14 -0.27 0.41
CA SER A 59 -10.80 0.31 0.68
C SER A 59 -9.80 -0.76 1.12
N GLN A 60 -8.58 -0.66 0.61
CA GLN A 60 -7.49 -1.61 0.88
C GLN A 60 -6.25 -0.87 1.39
N PRO A 61 -5.41 -1.46 2.26
CA PRO A 61 -5.55 -2.81 2.83
C PRO A 61 -6.74 -2.95 3.79
N TYR A 62 -7.35 -4.14 3.81
CA TYR A 62 -8.48 -4.46 4.71
C TYR A 62 -8.03 -4.51 6.18
N ARG A 63 -8.97 -4.26 7.09
CA ARG A 63 -8.77 -4.31 8.54
C ARG A 63 -9.58 -5.43 9.16
#